data_AF-A0A9X1FY69-F1
#
_entry.id   AF-A0A9X1FY69-F1
#
_cell.length_a   1.000
_cell.length_b   1.000
_cell.length_c   1.000
_cell.angle_alpha   90.00
_cell.angle_beta   90.00
_cell.angle_gamma   90.00
#
_symmetry.space_group_name_H-M   'P 1'
#
loop_
_entity.id
_entity.type
_entity.pdbx_description
1 polymer ?
#
loop_
_entity_poly.entity_id
_entity_poly.type
_entity_poly.pdbx_seq_one_letter_code
_entity_poly.pdbx_strand_id
1 'polypeptide(L)'
;MDALEGMDETALSDTFRTIAAEFGPDQAGLETAIHAFDAADPASARALHRASEPRTQELLRRLNQAPGGTRSLVRLRARLLKIAKSDPVLRALDGDFHHLFSSWFNRGFLDLRRIEWSTSAEVLERIIDYEAVHAIQDWHDLKSRVSSDDRRLYAFFHPALQDDPLIFVEVALSGEIPTSIDSILSPDRVVTRSKDATTAVFYSISNCQPGLKGVSFGNFLIKQVVEDLSRELPDIATFVTLSPVPRLRAWVRHQRINPSDEEMPRQVAETLQKLDPDQAKPTDDDALMLAAHYLVHAKTQKGQPLDPVARFHLGNGARLQAIHANADQSLRGQENAWGVMVNYLYDRRDIARNQEDFATTGEVKFGPSVRRLLR
;
A
#
# COMPACT_ATOMS: atom_id res chain seq x y z
N MET A 1 -11.41 -25.34 -9.67
CA MET A 1 -10.76 -24.02 -9.77
C MET A 1 -10.18 -23.83 -11.14
N ASP A 2 -9.52 -24.83 -11.71
CA ASP A 2 -8.91 -24.81 -13.05
C ASP A 2 -9.89 -24.32 -14.14
N ALA A 3 -11.15 -24.78 -14.10
CA ALA A 3 -12.18 -24.30 -15.01
C ALA A 3 -12.43 -22.78 -14.91
N LEU A 4 -12.44 -22.21 -13.69
CA LEU A 4 -12.60 -20.76 -13.50
C LEU A 4 -11.37 -19.98 -13.96
N GLU A 5 -10.17 -20.52 -13.74
CA GLU A 5 -8.94 -19.88 -14.17
C GLU A 5 -8.82 -19.82 -15.70
N GLY A 6 -9.31 -20.84 -16.40
CA GLY A 6 -9.29 -20.91 -17.86
C GLY A 6 -10.38 -20.10 -18.59
N MET A 7 -11.36 -19.56 -17.87
CA MET A 7 -12.42 -18.74 -18.48
C MET A 7 -11.88 -17.41 -18.99
N ASP A 8 -12.44 -16.89 -20.08
CA ASP A 8 -12.26 -15.49 -20.48
C ASP A 8 -12.95 -14.52 -19.49
N GLU A 9 -12.77 -13.22 -19.68
CA GLU A 9 -13.32 -12.22 -18.74
C GLU A 9 -14.85 -12.18 -18.72
N THR A 10 -15.51 -12.42 -19.86
CA THR A 10 -16.98 -12.40 -19.96
C THR A 10 -17.57 -13.60 -19.25
N ALA A 11 -17.11 -14.81 -19.58
CA ALA A 11 -17.55 -16.04 -18.95
C ALA A 11 -17.25 -16.06 -17.44
N LEU A 12 -16.09 -15.53 -17.03
CA LEU A 12 -15.75 -15.42 -15.62
C LEU A 12 -16.67 -14.43 -14.89
N SER A 13 -16.97 -13.28 -15.51
CA SER A 13 -17.89 -12.28 -14.97
C SER A 13 -19.28 -12.89 -14.75
N ASP A 14 -19.83 -13.58 -15.75
CA ASP A 14 -21.14 -14.22 -15.64
C ASP A 14 -21.14 -15.32 -14.58
N THR A 15 -20.08 -16.13 -14.53
CA THR A 15 -19.93 -17.16 -13.50
C THR A 15 -19.86 -16.57 -12.10
N PHE A 16 -19.15 -15.46 -11.89
CA PHE A 16 -19.12 -14.78 -10.60
C PHE A 16 -20.48 -14.18 -10.22
N ARG A 17 -21.25 -13.67 -11.18
CA ARG A 17 -22.64 -13.24 -10.91
C ARG A 17 -23.50 -14.41 -10.46
N THR A 18 -23.41 -15.56 -11.14
CA THR A 18 -24.12 -16.77 -10.75
C THR A 18 -23.71 -17.21 -9.35
N ILE A 19 -22.41 -17.23 -9.04
CA ILE A 19 -21.92 -17.56 -7.69
C ILE A 19 -22.49 -16.59 -6.65
N ALA A 20 -22.43 -15.28 -6.90
CA ALA A 20 -22.94 -14.28 -5.97
C ALA A 20 -24.47 -14.38 -5.77
N ALA A 21 -25.21 -14.75 -6.81
CA ALA A 21 -26.66 -14.90 -6.76
C ALA A 21 -27.10 -16.20 -6.07
N GLU A 22 -26.48 -17.33 -6.41
CA GLU A 22 -26.87 -18.66 -5.90
C GLU A 22 -26.31 -18.95 -4.50
N PHE A 23 -25.17 -18.33 -4.14
CA PHE A 23 -24.48 -18.54 -2.88
C PHE A 23 -24.57 -17.32 -1.96
N GLY A 24 -25.64 -16.54 -2.03
CA GLY A 24 -25.97 -15.53 -1.02
C GLY A 24 -26.31 -16.13 0.36
N PRO A 25 -26.76 -15.32 1.32
CA PRO A 25 -27.29 -15.81 2.59
C PRO A 25 -28.51 -16.71 2.38
N ASP A 26 -28.70 -17.70 3.25
CA ASP A 26 -29.95 -18.47 3.30
C ASP A 26 -31.08 -17.54 3.77
N GLN A 27 -31.90 -17.05 2.83
CA GLN A 27 -32.91 -16.03 3.10
C GLN A 27 -33.94 -16.50 4.13
N ALA A 28 -34.41 -17.74 4.05
CA ALA A 28 -35.38 -18.27 5.00
C ALA A 28 -34.79 -18.40 6.42
N GLY A 29 -33.54 -18.86 6.51
CA GLY A 29 -32.79 -18.91 7.77
C GLY A 29 -32.52 -17.52 8.35
N LEU A 30 -32.18 -16.55 7.50
CA LEU A 30 -31.93 -15.17 7.89
C LEU A 30 -33.20 -14.48 8.40
N GLU A 31 -34.33 -14.60 7.70
CA GLU A 31 -35.63 -14.07 8.12
C GLU A 31 -36.04 -14.65 9.47
N THR A 32 -35.89 -15.97 9.65
CA THR A 32 -36.16 -16.64 10.93
C THR A 32 -35.29 -16.08 12.06
N ALA A 33 -34.00 -15.86 11.81
CA ALA A 33 -33.08 -15.31 12.81
C ALA A 33 -33.36 -13.83 13.13
N ILE A 34 -33.82 -13.04 12.15
CA ILE A 34 -34.25 -11.65 12.36
C ILE A 34 -35.48 -11.62 13.27
N HIS A 35 -36.48 -12.47 13.03
CA HIS A 35 -37.68 -12.54 13.86
C HIS A 35 -37.40 -13.03 15.29
N ALA A 36 -36.40 -13.88 15.47
CA ALA A 36 -35.98 -14.39 16.77
C ALA A 36 -34.98 -13.48 17.51
N PHE A 37 -34.56 -12.35 16.92
CA PHE A 37 -33.55 -11.48 17.51
C PHE A 37 -34.11 -10.72 18.73
N ASP A 38 -33.44 -10.90 19.87
CA ASP A 38 -33.67 -10.16 21.11
C ASP A 38 -32.37 -9.50 21.56
N ALA A 39 -32.37 -8.16 21.70
CA ALA A 39 -31.21 -7.41 22.15
C ALA A 39 -30.76 -7.79 23.56
N ALA A 40 -31.65 -8.34 24.39
CA ALA A 40 -31.33 -8.85 25.72
C ALA A 40 -30.70 -10.25 25.70
N ASP A 41 -30.74 -10.98 24.58
CA ASP A 41 -30.16 -12.32 24.44
C ASP A 41 -28.97 -12.34 23.46
N PRO A 42 -27.72 -12.37 23.98
CA PRO A 42 -26.52 -12.53 23.16
C PRO A 42 -26.48 -13.80 22.28
N ALA A 43 -27.27 -14.83 22.58
CA ALA A 43 -27.35 -16.03 21.74
C ALA A 43 -28.11 -15.77 20.43
N SER A 44 -29.24 -15.06 20.48
CA SER A 44 -29.98 -14.62 19.28
C SER A 44 -29.14 -13.73 18.36
N ALA A 45 -28.34 -12.82 18.91
CA ALA A 45 -27.40 -11.99 18.14
C ALA A 45 -26.39 -12.84 17.36
N ARG A 46 -25.86 -13.89 18.00
CA ARG A 46 -24.94 -14.85 17.36
C ARG A 46 -25.64 -15.73 16.32
N ALA A 47 -26.90 -16.08 16.52
CA ALA A 47 -27.69 -16.80 15.53
C ALA A 47 -27.92 -15.94 14.28
N LEU A 48 -28.30 -14.68 14.46
CA LEU A 48 -28.46 -13.71 13.38
C LEU A 48 -27.14 -13.51 12.61
N HIS A 49 -26.02 -13.35 13.32
CA HIS A 49 -24.70 -13.24 12.68
C HIS A 49 -24.39 -14.46 11.78
N ARG A 50 -24.59 -15.69 12.27
CA ARG A 50 -24.37 -16.90 11.48
C ARG A 50 -25.31 -16.99 10.27
N ALA A 51 -26.59 -16.65 10.45
CA ALA A 51 -27.57 -16.71 9.37
C ALA A 51 -27.31 -15.64 8.29
N SER A 52 -26.69 -14.52 8.65
CA SER A 52 -26.32 -13.44 7.72
C SER A 52 -25.10 -13.76 6.86
N GLU A 53 -24.32 -14.78 7.20
CA GLU A 53 -23.12 -15.15 6.43
C GLU A 53 -23.54 -15.70 5.05
N PRO A 54 -23.07 -15.10 3.94
CA PRO A 54 -23.37 -15.63 2.63
C PRO A 54 -22.62 -16.93 2.38
N ARG A 55 -23.27 -17.88 1.69
CA ARG A 55 -22.71 -19.20 1.37
C ARG A 55 -21.44 -19.13 0.50
N THR A 56 -21.19 -18.00 -0.17
CA THR A 56 -19.94 -17.67 -0.85
C THR A 56 -18.74 -17.80 0.08
N GLN A 57 -18.82 -17.38 1.35
CA GLN A 57 -17.70 -17.51 2.27
C GLN A 57 -17.33 -18.97 2.53
N GLU A 58 -18.34 -19.82 2.77
CA GLU A 58 -18.12 -21.25 2.93
C GLU A 58 -17.61 -21.91 1.65
N LEU A 59 -18.13 -21.51 0.47
CA LEU A 59 -17.61 -21.97 -0.82
C LEU A 59 -16.12 -21.64 -0.95
N LEU A 60 -15.71 -20.41 -0.67
CA LEU A 60 -14.32 -19.97 -0.75
C LEU A 60 -13.42 -20.71 0.26
N ARG A 61 -13.90 -20.94 1.50
CA ARG A 61 -13.17 -21.76 2.49
C ARG A 61 -12.93 -23.18 1.98
N ARG A 62 -13.92 -23.81 1.33
CA ARG A 62 -13.78 -25.16 0.74
C ARG A 62 -12.84 -25.18 -0.44
N LEU A 63 -12.92 -24.18 -1.33
CA LEU A 63 -11.99 -24.05 -2.45
C LEU A 63 -10.55 -23.90 -1.97
N ASN A 64 -10.33 -23.22 -0.84
CA ASN A 64 -9.02 -23.05 -0.24
C ASN A 64 -8.39 -24.36 0.29
N GLN A 65 -9.19 -25.41 0.51
CA GLN A 65 -8.68 -26.73 0.96
C GLN A 65 -8.02 -27.52 -0.18
N ALA A 66 -8.29 -27.17 -1.43
CA ALA A 66 -7.66 -27.82 -2.58
C ALA A 66 -6.16 -27.47 -2.66
N PRO A 67 -5.31 -28.36 -3.21
CA PRO A 67 -3.90 -28.05 -3.45
C PRO A 67 -3.74 -26.76 -4.27
N GLY A 68 -2.93 -25.82 -3.78
CA GLY A 68 -2.74 -24.52 -4.43
C GLY A 68 -3.95 -23.56 -4.33
N GLY A 69 -5.00 -23.92 -3.58
CA GLY A 69 -6.25 -23.16 -3.54
C GLY A 69 -6.11 -21.71 -3.10
N THR A 70 -5.25 -21.42 -2.12
CA THR A 70 -4.97 -20.03 -1.73
C THR A 70 -4.44 -19.20 -2.91
N ARG A 71 -3.49 -19.75 -3.67
CA ARG A 71 -2.91 -19.07 -4.84
C ARG A 71 -3.96 -18.84 -5.93
N SER A 72 -4.76 -19.85 -6.23
CA SER A 72 -5.86 -19.75 -7.18
C SER A 72 -6.89 -18.71 -6.77
N LEU A 73 -7.30 -18.69 -5.51
CA LEU A 73 -8.25 -17.69 -4.99
C LEU A 73 -7.68 -16.27 -5.06
N VAL A 74 -6.40 -16.07 -4.75
CA VAL A 74 -5.74 -14.75 -4.89
C VAL A 74 -5.75 -14.30 -6.35
N ARG A 75 -5.45 -15.20 -7.30
CA ARG A 75 -5.53 -14.90 -8.74
C ARG A 75 -6.95 -14.60 -9.20
N LEU A 76 -7.94 -15.39 -8.76
CA LEU A 76 -9.35 -15.16 -9.08
C LEU A 76 -9.84 -13.81 -8.55
N ARG A 77 -9.47 -13.45 -7.32
CA ARG A 77 -9.81 -12.12 -6.78
C ARG A 77 -9.14 -10.99 -7.55
N ALA A 78 -7.88 -11.17 -7.98
CA ALA A 78 -7.21 -10.19 -8.84
C ALA A 78 -7.99 -9.94 -10.13
N ARG A 79 -8.55 -10.99 -10.74
CA ARG A 79 -9.43 -10.87 -11.93
C ARG A 79 -10.77 -10.22 -11.57
N LEU A 80 -11.40 -10.62 -10.47
CA LEU A 80 -12.64 -10.01 -9.96
C LEU A 80 -12.51 -8.50 -9.78
N LEU A 81 -11.41 -8.03 -9.18
CA LEU A 81 -11.16 -6.60 -8.95
C LEU A 81 -11.07 -5.77 -10.24
N LYS A 82 -10.72 -6.38 -11.39
CA LYS A 82 -10.69 -5.70 -12.68
C LYS A 82 -12.09 -5.43 -13.21
N ILE A 83 -13.00 -6.39 -13.05
CA ILE A 83 -14.36 -6.36 -13.61
C ILE A 83 -15.42 -5.81 -12.64
N ALA A 84 -15.19 -5.84 -11.33
CA ALA A 84 -16.17 -5.44 -10.32
C ALA A 84 -16.43 -3.92 -10.21
N LYS A 85 -15.63 -3.06 -10.87
CA LYS A 85 -15.59 -1.60 -10.59
C LYS A 85 -16.96 -0.91 -10.55
N SER A 86 -17.83 -1.21 -11.51
CA SER A 86 -19.16 -0.60 -11.64
C SER A 86 -20.31 -1.52 -11.24
N ASP A 87 -20.00 -2.74 -10.78
CA ASP A 87 -20.99 -3.78 -10.54
C ASP A 87 -21.23 -4.03 -9.04
N PRO A 88 -22.39 -3.67 -8.50
CA PRO A 88 -22.69 -3.89 -7.08
C PRO A 88 -22.63 -5.35 -6.65
N VAL A 89 -23.05 -6.30 -7.51
CA VAL A 89 -23.10 -7.73 -7.17
C VAL A 89 -21.69 -8.28 -7.04
N LEU A 90 -20.82 -7.97 -8.00
CA LEU A 90 -19.42 -8.40 -7.95
C LEU A 90 -18.63 -7.71 -6.84
N ARG A 91 -19.00 -6.48 -6.46
CA ARG A 91 -18.42 -5.81 -5.28
C ARG A 91 -18.81 -6.48 -3.97
N ALA A 92 -20.05 -6.98 -3.86
CA ALA A 92 -20.46 -7.76 -2.70
C ALA A 92 -19.63 -9.04 -2.58
N LEU A 93 -19.42 -9.76 -3.69
CA LEU A 93 -18.55 -10.94 -3.73
C LEU A 93 -17.09 -10.60 -3.37
N ASP A 94 -16.53 -9.49 -3.85
CA ASP A 94 -15.20 -9.03 -3.42
C ASP A 94 -15.14 -8.77 -1.90
N GLY A 95 -16.25 -8.32 -1.30
CA GLY A 95 -16.37 -8.17 0.14
C GLY A 95 -16.12 -9.48 0.90
N ASP A 96 -16.65 -10.60 0.41
CA ASP A 96 -16.44 -11.92 1.01
C ASP A 96 -15.00 -12.40 0.86
N PHE A 97 -14.42 -12.22 -0.34
CA PHE A 97 -13.00 -12.47 -0.58
C PHE A 97 -12.11 -11.64 0.36
N HIS A 98 -12.40 -10.35 0.50
CA HIS A 98 -11.66 -9.45 1.37
C HIS A 98 -11.75 -9.85 2.84
N HIS A 99 -12.95 -10.26 3.30
CA HIS A 99 -13.17 -10.75 4.66
C HIS A 99 -12.29 -11.97 4.95
N LEU A 100 -12.34 -12.99 4.09
CA LEU A 100 -11.56 -14.22 4.27
C LEU A 100 -10.05 -13.97 4.16
N PHE A 101 -9.61 -13.18 3.18
CA PHE A 101 -8.18 -12.88 3.02
C PHE A 101 -7.62 -12.06 4.19
N SER A 102 -8.43 -11.19 4.80
CA SER A 102 -8.01 -10.46 6.01
C SER A 102 -7.76 -11.39 7.21
N SER A 103 -8.45 -12.53 7.25
CA SER A 103 -8.22 -13.57 8.26
C SER A 103 -7.04 -14.49 7.89
N TRP A 104 -6.96 -14.92 6.64
CA TRP A 104 -5.95 -15.89 6.18
C TRP A 104 -4.55 -15.29 6.11
N PHE A 105 -4.42 -14.05 5.65
CA PHE A 105 -3.14 -13.35 5.51
C PHE A 105 -2.82 -12.46 6.72
N ASN A 106 -3.09 -12.98 7.92
CA ASN A 106 -2.82 -12.22 9.13
C ASN A 106 -1.31 -12.03 9.33
N ARG A 107 -0.94 -10.90 9.93
CA ARG A 107 0.46 -10.50 10.18
C ARG A 107 1.30 -11.52 10.95
N GLY A 108 0.70 -12.29 11.86
CA GLY A 108 1.38 -13.24 12.73
C GLY A 108 1.93 -14.46 12.00
N PHE A 109 1.53 -14.66 10.74
CA PHE A 109 2.08 -15.70 9.87
C PHE A 109 3.02 -15.14 8.79
N LEU A 110 3.29 -13.83 8.79
CA LEU A 110 4.23 -13.26 7.84
C LEU A 110 5.65 -13.49 8.32
N ASP A 111 6.45 -14.04 7.42
CA ASP A 111 7.87 -14.33 7.62
C ASP A 111 8.70 -13.30 6.84
N LEU A 112 9.47 -12.49 7.57
CA LEU A 112 10.38 -11.50 6.99
C LEU A 112 11.70 -12.19 6.64
N ARG A 113 12.11 -12.10 5.37
CA ARG A 113 13.39 -12.64 4.90
C ARG A 113 14.22 -11.58 4.22
N ARG A 114 15.52 -11.60 4.47
CA ARG A 114 16.50 -10.90 3.65
C ARG A 114 16.63 -11.62 2.31
N ILE A 115 16.59 -10.87 1.22
CA ILE A 115 16.82 -11.39 -0.13
C ILE A 115 18.24 -11.08 -0.53
N GLU A 116 18.96 -12.13 -0.94
CA GLU A 116 20.35 -12.07 -1.35
C GLU A 116 20.51 -12.69 -2.74
N TRP A 117 21.68 -12.55 -3.34
CA TRP A 117 21.96 -13.23 -4.61
C TRP A 117 21.99 -14.77 -4.50
N SER A 118 22.07 -15.29 -3.28
CA SER A 118 21.95 -16.72 -2.96
C SER A 118 20.50 -17.20 -2.86
N THR A 119 19.52 -16.29 -2.85
CA THR A 119 18.09 -16.64 -2.87
C THR A 119 17.74 -17.41 -4.15
N SER A 120 16.75 -18.31 -4.07
CA SER A 120 16.34 -19.12 -5.23
C SER A 120 15.98 -18.26 -6.44
N ALA A 121 16.37 -18.73 -7.63
CA ALA A 121 16.10 -18.03 -8.88
C ALA A 121 14.59 -17.78 -9.09
N GLU A 122 13.73 -18.71 -8.66
CA GLU A 122 12.28 -18.54 -8.72
C GLU A 122 11.80 -17.29 -7.94
N VAL A 123 12.31 -17.07 -6.72
CA VAL A 123 11.94 -15.89 -5.93
C VAL A 123 12.50 -14.61 -6.55
N LEU A 124 13.72 -14.68 -7.09
CA LEU A 124 14.36 -13.54 -7.75
C LEU A 124 13.61 -13.13 -9.04
N GLU A 125 13.18 -14.09 -9.86
CA GLU A 125 12.33 -13.84 -11.04
C GLU A 125 11.03 -13.15 -10.66
N ARG A 126 10.36 -13.63 -9.60
CA ARG A 126 9.13 -13.00 -9.09
C ARG A 126 9.36 -11.55 -8.65
N ILE A 127 10.49 -11.24 -8.02
CA ILE A 127 10.82 -9.86 -7.62
C ILE A 127 10.96 -8.97 -8.85
N ILE A 128 11.60 -9.45 -9.94
CA ILE A 128 11.68 -8.73 -11.20
C ILE A 128 10.28 -8.45 -11.74
N ASP A 129 9.41 -9.47 -11.81
CA ASP A 129 8.05 -9.36 -12.32
C ASP A 129 7.16 -8.41 -11.51
N TYR A 130 7.41 -8.29 -10.20
CA TYR A 130 6.58 -7.52 -9.27
C TYR A 130 7.07 -6.10 -9.01
N GLU A 131 8.23 -5.70 -9.55
CA GLU A 131 8.75 -4.35 -9.33
C GLU A 131 7.89 -3.28 -10.01
N ALA A 132 7.05 -2.67 -9.18
CA ALA A 132 6.02 -1.73 -9.62
C ALA A 132 6.42 -0.28 -9.46
N VAL A 133 7.48 0.07 -8.72
CA VAL A 133 7.91 1.46 -8.46
C VAL A 133 9.02 1.88 -9.41
N HIS A 134 10.07 1.07 -9.52
CA HIS A 134 11.26 1.30 -10.33
C HIS A 134 11.66 0.04 -11.09
N ALA A 135 11.01 -0.17 -12.25
CA ALA A 135 11.12 -1.39 -13.05
C ALA A 135 12.56 -1.93 -13.12
N ILE A 136 12.74 -3.18 -12.70
CA ILE A 136 14.02 -3.89 -12.84
C ILE A 136 14.12 -4.35 -14.29
N GLN A 137 15.13 -3.85 -15.00
CA GLN A 137 15.22 -4.09 -16.45
C GLN A 137 15.74 -5.49 -16.79
N ASP A 138 16.67 -5.99 -15.98
CA ASP A 138 17.32 -7.27 -16.20
C ASP A 138 17.93 -7.85 -14.89
N TRP A 139 18.53 -9.03 -15.02
CA TRP A 139 19.24 -9.71 -13.93
C TRP A 139 20.45 -8.92 -13.39
N HIS A 140 21.06 -8.06 -14.21
CA HIS A 140 22.20 -7.26 -13.77
C HIS A 140 21.75 -6.13 -12.85
N ASP A 141 20.65 -5.44 -13.20
CA ASP A 141 19.98 -4.47 -12.34
C ASP A 141 19.55 -5.12 -11.02
N LEU A 142 18.87 -6.29 -11.07
CA LEU A 142 18.52 -7.03 -9.85
C LEU A 142 19.75 -7.34 -8.99
N LYS A 143 20.83 -7.84 -9.60
CA LYS A 143 22.07 -8.15 -8.89
C LYS A 143 22.64 -6.92 -8.19
N SER A 144 22.61 -5.76 -8.83
CA SER A 144 23.04 -4.50 -8.23
C SER A 144 22.19 -4.09 -7.02
N ARG A 145 20.90 -4.42 -7.01
CA ARG A 145 19.97 -4.11 -5.92
C ARG A 145 20.07 -5.07 -4.73
N VAL A 146 20.53 -6.30 -4.95
CA VAL A 146 20.66 -7.30 -3.85
C VAL A 146 22.09 -7.55 -3.39
N SER A 147 23.09 -7.26 -4.22
CA SER A 147 24.51 -7.59 -3.94
C SER A 147 25.38 -6.38 -3.62
N SER A 148 24.95 -5.15 -3.94
CA SER A 148 25.72 -3.96 -3.60
C SER A 148 25.77 -3.77 -2.09
N ASP A 149 26.93 -3.38 -1.57
CA ASP A 149 27.15 -3.20 -0.13
C ASP A 149 26.21 -2.14 0.48
N ASP A 150 25.84 -1.14 -0.33
CA ASP A 150 24.91 -0.05 0.00
C ASP A 150 23.43 -0.40 -0.20
N ARG A 151 23.09 -1.68 -0.43
CA ARG A 151 21.71 -2.11 -0.68
C ARG A 151 21.27 -3.24 0.23
N ARG A 152 20.00 -3.22 0.62
CA ARG A 152 19.33 -4.33 1.28
C ARG A 152 17.96 -4.52 0.65
N LEU A 153 17.57 -5.76 0.41
CA LEU A 153 16.24 -6.12 -0.06
C LEU A 153 15.63 -7.11 0.93
N TYR A 154 14.40 -6.82 1.34
CA TYR A 154 13.64 -7.67 2.25
C TYR A 154 12.32 -8.06 1.60
N ALA A 155 11.80 -9.25 1.91
CA ALA A 155 10.47 -9.65 1.48
C ALA A 155 9.70 -10.39 2.58
N PHE A 156 8.39 -10.18 2.58
CA PHE A 156 7.44 -10.85 3.46
C PHE A 156 6.80 -12.02 2.73
N PHE A 157 6.90 -13.20 3.32
CA PHE A 157 6.32 -14.44 2.82
C PHE A 157 5.18 -14.90 3.71
N HIS A 158 4.27 -15.69 3.14
CA HIS A 158 3.21 -16.35 3.88
C HIS A 158 3.25 -17.85 3.62
N PRO A 159 3.08 -18.73 4.63
CA PRO A 159 3.16 -20.18 4.47
C PRO A 159 2.27 -20.77 3.38
N ALA A 160 1.12 -20.15 3.12
CA ALA A 160 0.17 -20.58 2.08
C ALA A 160 0.57 -20.18 0.65
N LEU A 161 1.52 -19.24 0.49
CA LEU A 161 2.06 -18.77 -0.78
C LEU A 161 3.58 -18.90 -0.75
N GLN A 162 4.05 -20.14 -0.60
CA GLN A 162 5.48 -20.44 -0.56
C GLN A 162 6.17 -19.91 -1.83
N ASP A 163 7.37 -19.37 -1.62
CA ASP A 163 8.24 -18.80 -2.65
C ASP A 163 7.61 -17.64 -3.45
N ASP A 164 6.47 -17.11 -3.01
CA ASP A 164 5.78 -15.99 -3.64
C ASP A 164 5.78 -14.81 -2.65
N PRO A 165 6.66 -13.80 -2.83
CA PRO A 165 6.69 -12.67 -1.92
C PRO A 165 5.33 -11.95 -1.97
N LEU A 166 4.85 -11.52 -0.81
CA LEU A 166 3.62 -10.72 -0.71
C LEU A 166 3.93 -9.23 -0.80
N ILE A 167 5.01 -8.84 -0.13
CA ILE A 167 5.54 -7.49 -0.09
C ILE A 167 7.04 -7.61 -0.15
N PHE A 168 7.70 -6.75 -0.90
CA PHE A 168 9.13 -6.54 -0.73
C PHE A 168 9.45 -5.07 -0.50
N VAL A 169 10.61 -4.84 0.11
CA VAL A 169 11.09 -3.56 0.60
C VAL A 169 12.54 -3.43 0.16
N GLU A 170 12.81 -2.43 -0.68
CA GLU A 170 14.17 -2.07 -1.08
C GLU A 170 14.69 -0.92 -0.22
N VAL A 171 15.92 -1.07 0.26
CA VAL A 171 16.58 -0.13 1.16
C VAL A 171 17.95 0.25 0.59
N ALA A 172 18.19 1.54 0.49
CA ALA A 172 19.50 2.11 0.20
C ALA A 172 20.17 2.58 1.49
N LEU A 173 21.47 2.29 1.64
CA LEU A 173 22.28 2.72 2.76
C LEU A 173 23.09 3.95 2.33
N SER A 174 23.02 5.01 3.11
CA SER A 174 23.67 6.29 2.80
C SER A 174 24.19 6.99 4.05
N GLY A 175 25.02 8.02 3.85
CA GLY A 175 25.46 8.93 4.91
C GLY A 175 24.47 10.08 5.19
N GLU A 176 23.50 10.29 4.29
CA GLU A 176 22.57 11.43 4.34
C GLU A 176 21.16 11.05 3.87
N ILE A 177 20.17 11.89 4.19
CA ILE A 177 18.79 11.74 3.74
C ILE A 177 18.68 12.23 2.29
N PRO A 178 18.30 11.37 1.33
CA PRO A 178 18.20 11.76 -0.07
C PRO A 178 16.95 12.60 -0.34
N THR A 179 17.08 13.49 -1.32
CA THR A 179 16.04 14.39 -1.80
C THR A 179 15.52 14.05 -3.20
N SER A 180 16.22 13.16 -3.94
CA SER A 180 15.87 12.72 -5.29
C SER A 180 16.11 11.22 -5.43
N ILE A 181 15.29 10.56 -6.24
CA ILE A 181 15.44 9.12 -6.51
C ILE A 181 16.68 8.82 -7.36
N ASP A 182 17.12 9.78 -8.17
CA ASP A 182 18.29 9.62 -9.04
C ASP A 182 19.57 9.41 -8.23
N SER A 183 19.68 9.99 -7.02
CA SER A 183 20.85 9.75 -6.15
C SER A 183 20.92 8.29 -5.64
N ILE A 184 19.81 7.56 -5.73
CA ILE A 184 19.70 6.15 -5.34
C ILE A 184 19.83 5.24 -6.56
N LEU A 185 19.16 5.56 -7.67
CA LEU A 185 19.08 4.64 -8.82
C LEU A 185 20.15 4.88 -9.89
N SER A 186 20.85 6.02 -9.87
CA SER A 186 21.88 6.31 -10.87
C SER A 186 22.96 5.21 -10.90
N PRO A 187 23.36 4.73 -12.09
CA PRO A 187 24.51 3.83 -12.24
C PRO A 187 25.82 4.45 -11.73
N ASP A 188 25.95 5.78 -11.84
CA ASP A 188 27.13 6.54 -11.44
C ASP A 188 27.09 6.99 -9.96
N ARG A 189 26.17 6.44 -9.16
CA ARG A 189 26.06 6.79 -7.74
C ARG A 189 27.33 6.42 -6.96
N VAL A 190 27.59 7.16 -5.90
CA VAL A 190 28.66 6.81 -4.94
C VAL A 190 28.16 5.72 -4.01
N VAL A 191 28.71 4.51 -4.15
CA VAL A 191 28.42 3.38 -3.27
C VAL A 191 28.99 3.66 -1.88
N THR A 192 28.13 3.73 -0.87
CA THR A 192 28.53 3.88 0.53
C THR A 192 28.80 2.50 1.12
N ARG A 193 29.95 2.31 1.78
CA ARG A 193 30.18 1.04 2.49
C ARG A 193 29.15 0.88 3.59
N SER A 194 28.59 -0.31 3.76
CA SER A 194 27.49 -0.54 4.71
C SER A 194 27.83 -0.11 6.14
N LYS A 195 29.11 -0.20 6.50
CA LYS A 195 29.68 0.14 7.81
C LYS A 195 29.81 1.65 8.05
N ASP A 196 29.87 2.43 6.98
CA ASP A 196 29.98 3.90 7.06
C ASP A 196 28.59 4.56 6.95
N ALA A 197 27.54 3.78 6.68
CA ALA A 197 26.19 4.28 6.51
C ALA A 197 25.55 4.65 7.86
N THR A 198 24.92 5.82 7.90
CA THR A 198 24.20 6.33 9.08
C THR A 198 22.69 6.40 8.86
N THR A 199 22.27 6.25 7.59
CA THR A 199 20.89 6.40 7.14
C THR A 199 20.47 5.18 6.31
N ALA A 200 19.33 4.60 6.65
CA ALA A 200 18.62 3.61 5.84
C ALA A 200 17.43 4.29 5.15
N VAL A 201 17.41 4.20 3.82
CA VAL A 201 16.41 4.84 2.95
C VAL A 201 15.53 3.78 2.30
N PHE A 202 14.27 3.69 2.73
CA PHE A 202 13.24 2.88 2.10
C PHE A 202 12.75 3.57 0.82
N TYR A 203 13.26 3.18 -0.34
CA TYR A 203 12.94 3.86 -1.61
C TYR A 203 11.91 3.10 -2.47
N SER A 204 11.69 1.81 -2.21
CA SER A 204 10.64 1.03 -2.88
C SER A 204 9.97 0.07 -1.90
N ILE A 205 8.64 0.07 -1.90
CA ILE A 205 7.80 -0.87 -1.15
C ILE A 205 6.68 -1.31 -2.08
N SER A 206 6.68 -2.58 -2.45
CA SER A 206 5.81 -3.12 -3.50
C SER A 206 4.93 -4.23 -2.96
N ASN A 207 3.61 -4.13 -3.20
CA ASN A 207 2.69 -5.25 -3.00
C ASN A 207 2.69 -6.11 -4.26
N CYS A 208 3.14 -7.34 -4.12
CA CYS A 208 3.35 -8.29 -5.21
C CYS A 208 2.05 -8.95 -5.69
N GLN A 209 1.00 -8.91 -4.86
CA GLN A 209 -0.22 -9.68 -5.09
C GLN A 209 -1.41 -8.74 -5.34
N PRO A 210 -1.80 -8.47 -6.61
CA PRO A 210 -2.95 -7.64 -6.91
C PRO A 210 -4.25 -8.15 -6.28
N GLY A 211 -4.36 -9.48 -6.11
CA GLY A 211 -5.46 -10.12 -5.40
C GLY A 211 -5.47 -9.84 -3.90
N LEU A 212 -4.40 -9.35 -3.29
CA LEU A 212 -4.38 -8.94 -1.89
C LEU A 212 -4.58 -7.43 -1.73
N LYS A 213 -4.98 -6.72 -2.79
CA LYS A 213 -5.30 -5.29 -2.70
C LYS A 213 -6.34 -5.03 -1.60
N GLY A 214 -6.02 -4.09 -0.71
CA GLY A 214 -6.86 -3.69 0.42
C GLY A 214 -6.75 -4.60 1.65
N VAL A 215 -6.15 -5.78 1.54
CA VAL A 215 -5.88 -6.66 2.69
C VAL A 215 -4.73 -6.06 3.49
N SER A 216 -4.95 -5.84 4.78
CA SER A 216 -3.92 -5.30 5.67
C SER A 216 -3.05 -6.43 6.20
N PHE A 217 -1.74 -6.27 6.04
CA PHE A 217 -0.71 -7.13 6.64
C PHE A 217 -0.25 -6.63 8.01
N GLY A 218 -1.02 -5.71 8.60
CA GLY A 218 -0.66 -4.99 9.82
C GLY A 218 0.20 -3.75 9.57
N ASN A 219 0.34 -2.97 10.63
CA ASN A 219 0.97 -1.64 10.63
C ASN A 219 2.39 -1.65 11.22
N PHE A 220 3.12 -2.76 11.08
CA PHE A 220 4.47 -2.92 11.66
C PHE A 220 5.48 -3.52 10.69
N LEU A 221 5.16 -3.58 9.39
CA LEU A 221 6.05 -4.15 8.39
C LEU A 221 7.41 -3.43 8.40
N ILE A 222 7.37 -2.10 8.38
CA ILE A 222 8.60 -1.30 8.37
C ILE A 222 9.32 -1.37 9.72
N LYS A 223 8.58 -1.51 10.83
CA LYS A 223 9.20 -1.68 12.15
C LYS A 223 10.10 -2.92 12.19
N GLN A 224 9.65 -4.05 11.62
CA GLN A 224 10.46 -5.27 11.58
C GLN A 224 11.74 -5.07 10.75
N VAL A 225 11.64 -4.44 9.58
CA VAL A 225 12.82 -4.14 8.75
C VAL A 225 13.78 -3.18 9.46
N VAL A 226 13.27 -2.16 10.15
CA VAL A 226 14.07 -1.25 10.99
C VAL A 226 14.80 -2.01 12.11
N GLU A 227 14.12 -2.95 12.77
CA GLU A 227 14.71 -3.77 13.84
C GLU A 227 15.79 -4.74 13.33
N ASP A 228 15.57 -5.37 12.18
CA ASP A 228 16.58 -6.21 11.49
C ASP A 228 17.81 -5.38 11.11
N LEU A 229 17.60 -4.25 10.41
CA LEU A 229 18.68 -3.35 10.02
C LEU A 229 19.45 -2.81 11.24
N SER A 230 18.76 -2.44 12.32
CA SER A 230 19.41 -1.95 13.54
C SER A 230 20.26 -3.01 14.23
N ARG A 231 19.89 -4.30 14.09
CA ARG A 231 20.69 -5.42 14.61
C ARG A 231 21.90 -5.71 13.74
N GLU A 232 21.74 -5.63 12.42
CA GLU A 232 22.81 -5.87 11.45
C GLU A 232 23.84 -4.72 11.43
N LEU A 233 23.36 -3.47 11.43
CA LEU A 233 24.15 -2.25 11.23
C LEU A 233 23.82 -1.24 12.35
N PRO A 234 24.44 -1.37 13.53
CA PRO A 234 24.11 -0.56 14.72
C PRO A 234 24.35 0.94 14.56
N ASP A 235 25.23 1.34 13.63
CA ASP A 235 25.59 2.73 13.37
C ASP A 235 24.51 3.50 12.56
N ILE A 236 23.51 2.78 12.01
CA ILE A 236 22.37 3.41 11.36
C ILE A 236 21.44 4.01 12.41
N ALA A 237 21.45 5.33 12.49
CA ALA A 237 20.61 6.10 13.40
C ALA A 237 19.33 6.63 12.74
N THR A 238 19.34 6.82 11.42
CA THR A 238 18.24 7.44 10.68
C THR A 238 17.53 6.44 9.78
N PHE A 239 16.22 6.33 9.93
CA PHE A 239 15.37 5.48 9.09
C PHE A 239 14.35 6.35 8.40
N VAL A 240 14.44 6.46 7.08
CA VAL A 240 13.65 7.40 6.30
C VAL A 240 13.18 6.73 5.02
N THR A 241 12.08 7.19 4.44
CA THR A 241 11.68 6.75 3.09
C THR A 241 12.00 7.81 2.06
N LEU A 242 12.03 7.44 0.80
CA LEU A 242 11.83 8.37 -0.31
C LEU A 242 10.62 7.87 -1.11
N SER A 243 9.46 8.41 -0.80
CA SER A 243 8.17 7.87 -1.23
C SER A 243 7.50 8.75 -2.30
N PRO A 244 6.80 8.15 -3.28
CA PRO A 244 6.02 8.91 -4.26
C PRO A 244 4.75 9.51 -3.62
N VAL A 245 4.17 10.51 -4.28
CA VAL A 245 2.90 11.16 -3.87
C VAL A 245 1.80 10.90 -4.91
N PRO A 246 1.31 9.65 -5.05
CA PRO A 246 0.34 9.33 -6.10
C PRO A 246 -0.94 10.15 -5.97
N ARG A 247 -1.57 10.45 -7.11
CA ARG A 247 -2.85 11.18 -7.21
C ARG A 247 -2.83 12.65 -6.80
N LEU A 248 -1.70 13.24 -6.42
CA LEU A 248 -1.63 14.68 -6.14
C LEU A 248 -2.19 15.51 -7.30
N ARG A 249 -1.74 15.24 -8.52
CA ARG A 249 -2.19 15.97 -9.71
C ARG A 249 -3.67 15.74 -10.02
N ALA A 250 -4.17 14.53 -9.77
CA ALA A 250 -5.59 14.21 -9.92
C ALA A 250 -6.46 14.92 -8.87
N TRP A 251 -5.98 15.02 -7.63
CA TRP A 251 -6.63 15.79 -6.57
C TRP A 251 -6.67 17.28 -6.90
N VAL A 252 -5.56 17.86 -7.36
CA VAL A 252 -5.53 19.27 -7.80
C VAL A 252 -6.54 19.53 -8.92
N ARG A 253 -6.58 18.66 -9.95
CA ARG A 253 -7.59 18.76 -11.03
C ARG A 253 -9.02 18.69 -10.50
N HIS A 254 -9.29 17.79 -9.56
CA HIS A 254 -10.61 17.66 -8.96
C HIS A 254 -11.01 18.92 -8.19
N GLN A 255 -10.14 19.45 -7.33
CA GLN A 255 -10.44 20.65 -6.52
C GLN A 255 -10.65 21.91 -7.37
N ARG A 256 -10.09 21.95 -8.58
CA ARG A 256 -10.34 23.06 -9.52
C ARG A 256 -11.71 22.99 -10.19
N ILE A 257 -12.19 21.78 -10.48
CA ILE A 257 -13.49 21.55 -11.13
C ILE A 257 -14.62 21.58 -10.09
N ASN A 258 -14.38 20.95 -8.94
CA ASN A 258 -15.30 20.80 -7.83
C ASN A 258 -14.63 21.36 -6.56
N PRO A 259 -14.54 22.68 -6.40
CA PRO A 259 -13.99 23.27 -5.18
C PRO A 259 -14.80 22.78 -3.97
N SER A 260 -14.11 22.22 -2.98
CA SER A 260 -14.75 21.77 -1.75
C SER A 260 -15.22 22.96 -0.92
N ASP A 261 -16.33 22.79 -0.20
CA ASP A 261 -16.80 23.76 0.81
C ASP A 261 -15.92 23.82 2.08
N GLU A 262 -14.92 22.93 2.21
CA GLU A 262 -13.95 22.96 3.31
C GLU A 262 -13.13 24.27 3.27
N GLU A 263 -12.97 24.92 4.42
CA GLU A 263 -12.11 26.10 4.57
C GLU A 263 -10.66 25.76 4.18
N MET A 264 -10.29 26.18 2.99
CA MET A 264 -8.94 26.02 2.45
C MET A 264 -8.14 27.31 2.68
N PRO A 265 -6.83 27.23 3.03
CA PRO A 265 -6.01 28.42 3.16
C PRO A 265 -6.05 29.27 1.89
N ARG A 266 -6.20 30.59 2.04
CA ARG A 266 -6.35 31.53 0.92
C ARG A 266 -5.26 31.35 -0.15
N GLN A 267 -4.02 31.15 0.27
CA GLN A 267 -2.89 30.97 -0.65
C GLN A 267 -3.02 29.70 -1.50
N VAL A 268 -3.50 28.60 -0.91
CA VAL A 268 -3.78 27.35 -1.64
C VAL A 268 -4.90 27.56 -2.66
N ALA A 269 -5.97 28.26 -2.27
CA ALA A 269 -7.07 28.60 -3.18
C ALA A 269 -6.63 29.48 -4.34
N GLU A 270 -5.83 30.51 -4.07
CA GLU A 270 -5.27 31.37 -5.11
C GLU A 270 -4.35 30.59 -6.07
N THR A 271 -3.48 29.71 -5.55
CA THR A 271 -2.63 28.86 -6.41
C THR A 271 -3.45 27.89 -7.26
N LEU A 272 -4.50 27.26 -6.73
CA LEU A 272 -5.39 26.39 -7.52
C LEU A 272 -6.10 27.15 -8.65
N GLN A 273 -6.48 28.40 -8.42
CA GLN A 273 -7.12 29.24 -9.44
C GLN A 273 -6.13 29.71 -10.51
N LYS A 274 -4.90 30.05 -10.12
CA LYS A 274 -3.84 30.53 -11.02
C LYS A 274 -3.27 29.43 -11.92
N LEU A 275 -3.31 28.17 -11.49
CA LEU A 275 -2.86 27.06 -12.32
C LEU A 275 -3.65 27.04 -13.62
N ASP A 276 -2.99 27.15 -14.76
CA ASP A 276 -3.63 27.10 -16.06
C ASP A 276 -4.15 25.67 -16.34
N PRO A 277 -5.40 25.48 -16.83
CA PRO A 277 -5.89 24.17 -17.26
C PRO A 277 -4.95 23.48 -18.28
N ASP A 278 -4.29 24.28 -19.11
CA ASP A 278 -3.49 23.84 -20.24
C ASP A 278 -1.97 23.84 -19.95
N GLN A 279 -1.50 24.38 -18.81
CA GLN A 279 -0.08 24.30 -18.44
C GLN A 279 0.31 22.98 -17.76
N ALA A 280 1.52 22.52 -18.12
CA ALA A 280 2.05 21.21 -17.81
C ALA A 280 2.53 21.03 -16.35
N LYS A 281 2.98 22.10 -15.67
CA LYS A 281 3.64 21.99 -14.36
C LYS A 281 3.56 23.30 -13.53
N PRO A 282 3.14 23.26 -12.24
CA PRO A 282 3.26 24.39 -11.31
C PRO A 282 4.72 24.81 -11.09
N THR A 283 4.94 25.98 -10.47
CA THR A 283 6.26 26.29 -9.90
C THR A 283 6.61 25.28 -8.80
N ASP A 284 7.90 25.11 -8.50
CA ASP A 284 8.32 24.18 -7.44
C ASP A 284 7.70 24.54 -6.09
N ASP A 285 7.64 25.82 -5.75
CA ASP A 285 7.04 26.31 -4.50
C ASP A 285 5.53 26.04 -4.44
N ASP A 286 4.81 26.26 -5.54
CA ASP A 286 3.39 25.92 -5.64
C ASP A 286 3.17 24.40 -5.51
N ALA A 287 4.01 23.59 -6.15
CA ALA A 287 3.93 22.13 -6.07
C ALA A 287 4.13 21.65 -4.64
N LEU A 288 5.12 22.19 -3.93
CA LEU A 288 5.43 21.86 -2.54
C LEU A 288 4.30 22.27 -1.59
N MET A 289 3.74 23.47 -1.77
CA MET A 289 2.61 23.96 -0.97
C MET A 289 1.36 23.10 -1.19
N LEU A 290 1.01 22.81 -2.44
CA LEU A 290 -0.12 21.95 -2.78
C LEU A 290 0.07 20.52 -2.24
N ALA A 291 1.27 19.97 -2.34
CA ALA A 291 1.61 18.66 -1.80
C ALA A 291 1.49 18.63 -0.26
N ALA A 292 1.98 19.67 0.43
CA ALA A 292 1.85 19.78 1.87
C ALA A 292 0.37 19.79 2.30
N HIS A 293 -0.45 20.60 1.63
CA HIS A 293 -1.87 20.66 1.93
C HIS A 293 -2.59 19.33 1.64
N TYR A 294 -2.32 18.72 0.48
CA TYR A 294 -2.86 17.41 0.10
C TYR A 294 -2.52 16.31 1.12
N LEU A 295 -1.27 16.21 1.55
CA LEU A 295 -0.81 15.15 2.44
C LEU A 295 -1.36 15.29 3.88
N VAL A 296 -1.53 16.53 4.35
CA VAL A 296 -1.94 16.79 5.73
C VAL A 296 -3.45 16.90 5.87
N HIS A 297 -4.11 17.60 4.95
CA HIS A 297 -5.52 17.98 5.09
C HIS A 297 -6.47 17.19 4.20
N ALA A 298 -6.08 16.76 2.99
CA ALA A 298 -7.02 16.03 2.14
C ALA A 298 -7.35 14.66 2.74
N LYS A 299 -8.65 14.43 3.02
CA LYS A 299 -9.16 13.17 3.59
C LYS A 299 -10.09 12.43 2.63
N THR A 300 -10.19 11.13 2.84
CA THR A 300 -11.27 10.30 2.30
C THR A 300 -12.58 10.54 3.07
N GLN A 301 -13.70 10.04 2.56
CA GLN A 301 -14.99 10.05 3.28
C GLN A 301 -14.94 9.35 4.65
N LYS A 302 -13.95 8.48 4.87
CA LYS A 302 -13.71 7.80 6.15
C LYS A 302 -12.78 8.58 7.09
N GLY A 303 -12.45 9.83 6.79
CA GLY A 303 -11.55 10.68 7.59
C GLY A 303 -10.05 10.34 7.49
N GLN A 304 -9.67 9.34 6.70
CA GLN A 304 -8.26 8.94 6.53
C GLN A 304 -7.54 9.82 5.50
N PRO A 305 -6.20 10.02 5.58
CA PRO A 305 -5.43 10.70 4.54
C PRO A 305 -5.77 10.18 3.15
N LEU A 306 -6.00 11.10 2.21
CA LEU A 306 -6.42 10.77 0.85
C LEU A 306 -5.33 10.01 0.08
N ASP A 307 -4.08 10.42 0.28
CA ASP A 307 -2.91 9.77 -0.28
C ASP A 307 -2.72 8.35 0.33
N PRO A 308 -2.72 7.29 -0.50
CA PRO A 308 -2.57 5.92 -0.01
C PRO A 308 -1.18 5.64 0.57
N VAL A 309 -0.13 6.31 0.08
CA VAL A 309 1.25 6.11 0.54
C VAL A 309 1.46 6.78 1.90
N ALA A 310 0.91 7.98 2.09
CA ALA A 310 0.84 8.66 3.38
C ALA A 310 0.09 7.80 4.39
N ARG A 311 -1.09 7.28 4.04
CA ARG A 311 -1.85 6.40 4.92
C ARG A 311 -1.06 5.17 5.33
N PHE A 312 -0.30 4.58 4.41
CA PHE A 312 0.57 3.45 4.70
C PHE A 312 1.69 3.81 5.68
N HIS A 313 2.48 4.86 5.41
CA HIS A 313 3.63 5.20 6.24
C HIS A 313 3.24 5.76 7.62
N LEU A 314 2.24 6.64 7.68
CA LEU A 314 1.68 7.14 8.93
C LEU A 314 1.04 6.01 9.74
N GLY A 315 0.33 5.10 9.07
CA GLY A 315 -0.19 3.87 9.66
C GLY A 315 0.90 3.00 10.26
N ASN A 316 2.10 2.97 9.68
CA ASN A 316 3.27 2.27 10.21
C ASN A 316 4.08 3.10 11.23
N GLY A 317 3.56 4.24 11.72
CA GLY A 317 4.18 5.03 12.78
C GLY A 317 5.24 6.03 12.33
N ALA A 318 5.33 6.30 11.02
CA ALA A 318 6.21 7.35 10.52
C ALA A 318 5.62 8.75 10.76
N ARG A 319 6.46 9.78 10.61
CA ARG A 319 6.02 11.17 10.46
C ARG A 319 6.44 11.72 9.10
N LEU A 320 5.64 12.60 8.51
CA LEU A 320 5.99 13.29 7.27
C LEU A 320 7.14 14.28 7.54
N GLN A 321 8.34 13.98 7.04
CA GLN A 321 9.57 14.66 7.42
C GLN A 321 9.96 15.80 6.47
N ALA A 322 9.81 15.60 5.16
CA ALA A 322 10.15 16.60 4.14
C ALA A 322 9.41 16.32 2.83
N ILE A 323 9.26 17.36 2.00
CA ILE A 323 8.67 17.29 0.67
C ILE A 323 9.68 17.89 -0.30
N HIS A 324 9.92 17.20 -1.40
CA HIS A 324 10.96 17.53 -2.38
C HIS A 324 10.34 17.76 -3.75
N ALA A 325 10.61 18.91 -4.34
CA ALA A 325 10.28 19.17 -5.73
C ALA A 325 11.32 18.48 -6.63
N ASN A 326 10.92 18.14 -7.86
CA ASN A 326 11.83 17.60 -8.88
C ASN A 326 12.61 16.33 -8.47
N ALA A 327 12.09 15.59 -7.49
CA ALA A 327 12.71 14.42 -6.90
C ALA A 327 12.55 13.15 -7.75
N ASP A 328 11.54 13.09 -8.61
CA ASP A 328 11.32 11.99 -9.56
C ASP A 328 11.01 12.54 -10.97
N GLN A 329 12.00 12.48 -11.86
CA GLN A 329 11.87 12.93 -13.25
C GLN A 329 11.29 11.87 -14.19
N SER A 330 10.96 10.67 -13.68
CA SER A 330 10.29 9.66 -14.49
C SER A 330 8.93 10.15 -15.00
N LEU A 331 8.49 9.64 -16.15
CA LEU A 331 7.17 9.95 -16.71
C LEU A 331 6.07 9.75 -15.66
N ARG A 332 6.15 8.65 -14.90
CA ARG A 332 5.20 8.33 -13.83
C ARG A 332 5.25 9.34 -12.67
N GLY A 333 6.43 9.76 -12.24
CA GLY A 333 6.59 10.79 -11.20
C GLY A 333 5.98 12.12 -11.62
N GLN A 334 6.23 12.52 -12.87
CA GLN A 334 5.66 13.73 -13.46
C GLN A 334 4.14 13.65 -13.62
N GLU A 335 3.61 12.52 -14.09
CA GLU A 335 2.17 12.31 -14.27
C GLU A 335 1.39 12.31 -12.95
N ASN A 336 1.95 11.72 -11.90
CA ASN A 336 1.28 11.60 -10.60
C ASN A 336 1.34 12.88 -9.77
N ALA A 337 2.50 13.55 -9.76
CA ALA A 337 2.82 14.57 -8.77
C ALA A 337 3.84 15.62 -9.24
N TRP A 338 4.04 15.81 -10.54
CA TRP A 338 5.06 16.74 -11.08
C TRP A 338 6.49 16.45 -10.61
N GLY A 339 6.77 15.20 -10.23
CA GLY A 339 8.03 14.76 -9.66
C GLY A 339 8.21 15.06 -8.18
N VAL A 340 7.14 15.44 -7.48
CA VAL A 340 7.18 15.58 -6.02
C VAL A 340 7.32 14.21 -5.35
N MET A 341 8.30 14.10 -4.45
CA MET A 341 8.45 12.98 -3.52
C MET A 341 8.53 13.48 -2.09
N VAL A 342 8.40 12.57 -1.13
CA VAL A 342 8.44 12.90 0.29
C VAL A 342 9.31 11.95 1.08
N ASN A 343 9.88 12.46 2.16
CA ASN A 343 10.46 11.62 3.20
C ASN A 343 9.44 11.37 4.30
N TYR A 344 9.24 10.11 4.67
CA TYR A 344 8.66 9.73 5.95
C TYR A 344 9.75 9.24 6.89
N LEU A 345 9.86 9.81 8.09
CA LEU A 345 10.85 9.42 9.08
C LEU A 345 10.26 8.44 10.09
N TYR A 346 10.99 7.35 10.33
CA TYR A 346 10.74 6.35 11.36
C TYR A 346 11.69 6.54 12.54
N ASP A 347 11.32 7.38 13.52
CA ASP A 347 12.09 7.44 14.79
C ASP A 347 11.75 6.20 15.62
N ARG A 348 12.74 5.32 15.83
CA ARG A 348 12.62 4.05 16.56
C ARG A 348 11.90 4.17 17.90
N ARG A 349 12.05 5.30 18.60
CA ARG A 349 11.44 5.54 19.92
C ARG A 349 9.96 5.92 19.82
N ASP A 350 9.55 6.45 18.68
CA ASP A 350 8.23 7.04 18.49
C ASP A 350 7.31 6.21 17.58
N ILE A 351 7.81 5.18 16.87
CA ILE A 351 7.01 4.36 15.93
C ILE A 351 5.68 3.91 16.57
N ALA A 352 5.75 3.24 17.72
CA ALA A 352 4.57 2.69 18.38
C ALA A 352 3.57 3.78 18.80
N ARG A 353 4.07 4.87 19.39
CA ARG A 353 3.25 6.01 19.81
C ARG A 353 2.59 6.71 18.61
N ASN A 354 3.36 6.99 17.57
CA ASN A 354 2.85 7.65 16.36
C ASN A 354 1.76 6.82 15.68
N GLN A 355 1.93 5.49 15.66
CA GLN A 355 0.93 4.59 15.11
C GLN A 355 -0.35 4.58 15.95
N GLU A 356 -0.24 4.52 17.28
CA GLU A 356 -1.39 4.56 18.18
C GLU A 356 -2.15 5.88 18.07
N ASP A 357 -1.43 7.00 18.06
CA ASP A 357 -1.99 8.32 17.86
C ASP A 357 -2.72 8.40 16.51
N PHE A 358 -2.07 7.97 15.42
CA PHE A 358 -2.69 7.99 14.08
C PHE A 358 -3.91 7.07 13.98
N ALA A 359 -3.88 5.89 14.61
CA ALA A 359 -5.01 4.97 14.65
C ALA A 359 -6.21 5.54 15.44
N THR A 360 -5.94 6.34 16.45
CA THR A 360 -6.96 6.91 17.35
C THR A 360 -7.54 8.22 16.82
N THR A 361 -6.68 9.14 16.35
CA THR A 361 -7.08 10.51 15.99
C THR A 361 -7.13 10.76 14.49
N GLY A 362 -6.44 9.95 13.68
CA GLY A 362 -6.22 10.21 12.26
C GLY A 362 -5.32 11.41 11.97
N GLU A 363 -4.69 12.00 13.00
CA GLU A 363 -3.85 13.18 12.90
C GLU A 363 -2.53 12.88 12.18
N VAL A 364 -2.20 13.70 11.18
CA VAL A 364 -0.94 13.57 10.43
C VAL A 364 0.17 14.25 11.21
N LYS A 365 1.15 13.48 11.71
CA LYS A 365 2.37 14.03 12.30
C LYS A 365 3.34 14.47 11.20
N PHE A 366 3.87 15.68 11.32
CA PHE A 366 4.81 16.23 10.36
C PHE A 366 5.91 17.09 11.00
N GLY A 367 7.05 17.19 10.31
CA GLY A 367 8.23 17.92 10.73
C GLY A 367 8.17 19.44 10.49
N PRO A 368 9.18 20.20 10.97
CA PRO A 368 9.21 21.66 10.83
C PRO A 368 9.23 22.17 9.38
N SER A 369 9.87 21.44 8.46
CA SER A 369 9.92 21.77 7.03
C SER A 369 8.52 21.83 6.42
N VAL A 370 7.69 20.80 6.67
CA VAL A 370 6.31 20.72 6.20
C VAL A 370 5.44 21.79 6.87
N ARG A 371 5.66 22.06 8.17
CA ARG A 371 4.96 23.14 8.87
C ARG A 371 5.17 24.51 8.21
N ARG A 372 6.33 24.77 7.60
CA ARG A 372 6.58 26.03 6.87
C ARG A 372 5.79 26.10 5.56
N LEU A 373 5.58 24.98 4.88
CA LEU A 373 4.82 24.90 3.63
C LEU A 373 3.30 25.06 3.85
N LEU A 374 2.82 24.85 5.07
CA LEU A 374 1.41 24.99 5.45
C LEU A 374 1.04 26.40 5.96
N ARG A 375 2.01 27.31 6.07
CA ARG A 375 1.81 28.64 6.66
C ARG A 375 1.34 29.67 5.64
#